data_AF-A0A1G2G7H8-F1
#
_entry.id   AF-A0A1G2G7H8-F1
#
_cell.length_a   1.000
_cell.length_b   1.000
_cell.length_c   1.000
_cell.angle_alpha   90.00
_cell.angle_beta   90.00
_cell.angle_gamma   90.00
#
_symmetry.space_group_name_H-M   'P 1'
#
loop_
_entity.id
_entity.type
_entity.pdbx_description
1 polymer ?
#
loop_
_entity_poly.entity_id
_entity_poly.type
_entity_poly.pdbx_seq_one_letter_code
_entity_poly.pdbx_strand_id
1 'polypeptide(L)' 'MGGERSLLRAHYNPVQWKRHYPNLQWATLPTRPDKSGTRQAGKRIKICTRCLKSNKHLTQVVSKKL' A
#
# COMPACT_ATOMS: atom_id res chain seq x y z
N MET A 1 -26.56 -38.54 -12.09
CA MET A 1 -25.28 -37.96 -12.54
C MET A 1 -25.58 -36.62 -13.19
N GLY A 2 -25.24 -35.50 -12.54
CA GLY A 2 -25.42 -34.17 -13.11
C GLY A 2 -24.30 -33.89 -14.11
N GLY A 3 -24.65 -33.76 -15.39
CA GLY A 3 -23.67 -33.51 -16.45
C GLY A 3 -22.95 -32.17 -16.28
N GLU A 4 -21.66 -32.15 -16.58
CA GLU A 4 -20.85 -30.94 -16.63
C GLU A 4 -21.39 -30.02 -17.74
N ARG A 5 -21.95 -28.88 -17.34
CA ARG A 5 -22.48 -27.90 -18.29
C ARG A 5 -21.31 -27.12 -18.88
N SER A 6 -21.09 -27.24 -20.19
CA SER A 6 -20.08 -26.42 -20.88
C SER A 6 -20.49 -24.94 -20.83
N LEU A 7 -19.82 -24.16 -19.98
CA LEU A 7 -20.02 -22.72 -19.86
C LEU A 7 -19.40 -22.03 -21.09
N LEU A 8 -20.12 -22.02 -22.20
CA LEU A 8 -19.70 -21.43 -23.49
C LEU A 8 -19.11 -20.01 -23.32
N ARG A 9 -19.67 -19.20 -22.41
CA ARG A 9 -19.16 -17.84 -22.14
C ARG A 9 -17.77 -17.81 -21.51
N ALA A 10 -17.46 -18.72 -20.60
CA ALA A 10 -16.16 -18.79 -19.95
C ALA A 10 -15.08 -19.38 -20.89
N HIS A 11 -15.50 -20.22 -21.85
CA HIS A 11 -14.60 -20.85 -22.80
C HIS A 11 -14.01 -19.88 -23.81
N TYR A 12 -14.82 -18.95 -24.33
CA TYR A 12 -14.38 -17.97 -25.34
C TYR A 12 -13.98 -16.61 -24.78
N ASN A 13 -14.33 -16.30 -23.52
CA ASN A 13 -13.90 -15.08 -22.83
C ASN A 13 -13.36 -15.38 -21.42
N PRO A 14 -12.20 -16.05 -21.32
CA PRO A 14 -11.58 -16.31 -20.02
C PRO A 14 -11.15 -14.99 -19.37
N VAL A 15 -11.80 -14.61 -18.27
CA VAL A 15 -11.38 -13.46 -17.45
C VAL A 15 -10.12 -13.86 -16.69
N GLN A 16 -8.96 -13.30 -17.07
CA GLN A 16 -7.71 -13.55 -16.38
C GLN A 16 -7.66 -12.77 -15.06
N TRP A 17 -8.00 -13.45 -13.96
CA TRP A 17 -7.90 -12.88 -12.62
C TRP A 17 -6.45 -12.86 -12.16
N LYS A 18 -5.77 -11.72 -12.38
CA LYS A 18 -4.41 -11.50 -11.87
C LYS A 18 -4.38 -10.43 -10.79
N ARG A 19 -3.67 -10.71 -9.70
CA ARG A 19 -3.37 -9.71 -8.67
C ARG A 19 -2.19 -8.85 -9.11
N HIS A 20 -2.40 -7.54 -9.18
CA HIS A 20 -1.33 -6.57 -9.43
C HIS A 20 -0.84 -6.00 -8.10
N TYR A 21 0.45 -6.14 -7.84
CA TYR A 21 1.08 -5.57 -6.65
C TYR A 21 1.65 -4.19 -6.95
N PRO A 22 1.46 -3.20 -6.06
CA PRO A 22 2.13 -1.93 -6.19
C PRO A 22 3.64 -2.11 -5.99
N ASN A 23 4.43 -1.25 -6.64
CA ASN A 23 5.86 -1.16 -6.37
C ASN A 23 6.07 -0.55 -4.97
N LEU A 24 6.26 -1.41 -3.98
CA LEU A 24 6.47 -1.04 -2.57
C LEU A 24 7.97 -0.89 -2.32
N GLN A 25 8.36 0.29 -1.83
CA GLN A 25 9.73 0.64 -1.51
C GLN A 25 9.85 1.07 -0.05
N TRP A 26 11.04 0.92 0.52
CA TRP A 26 11.31 1.38 1.88
C TRP A 26 11.50 2.89 1.91
N ALA A 27 10.77 3.57 2.78
CA ALA A 27 10.94 4.99 3.07
C ALA A 27 11.30 5.18 4.55
N THR A 28 12.22 6.11 4.80
CA THR A 28 12.59 6.54 6.15
C THR A 28 11.66 7.67 6.57
N LEU A 29 10.95 7.51 7.67
CA LEU A 29 10.11 8.57 8.23
C LEU A 29 10.97 9.70 8.81
N PRO A 30 10.47 10.94 8.88
CA PRO A 30 11.18 12.01 9.55
C PRO A 30 11.33 11.70 11.05
N THR A 31 12.50 12.04 11.60
CA THR A 31 12.74 12.00 13.05
C THR A 31 11.81 12.98 13.74
N ARG A 32 11.13 12.52 14.80
CA ARG A 32 10.33 13.40 15.65
C ARG A 32 10.84 13.30 17.09
N PRO A 33 10.85 14.42 17.84
CA PRO A 33 10.87 14.33 19.28
C PRO A 33 9.59 13.64 19.71
N ASP A 34 9.72 12.62 20.54
CA ASP A 34 8.56 12.02 21.19
C ASP A 34 8.05 12.94 22.31
N LYS A 35 6.95 12.55 22.97
CA LYS A 35 6.41 13.32 24.11
C LYS A 35 7.43 13.48 25.26
N SER A 36 8.48 12.67 25.29
CA SER A 36 9.57 12.74 26.27
C SER A 36 10.76 13.63 25.83
N GLY A 37 10.72 14.22 24.63
CA GLY A 37 11.77 15.10 24.11
C GLY A 37 12.97 14.39 23.49
N THR A 38 12.97 13.05 23.45
CA THR A 38 14.03 12.26 22.79
C THR A 38 13.81 12.22 21.28
N ARG A 39 14.86 12.51 20.50
CA ARG A 39 14.82 12.39 19.03
C ARG A 39 14.83 10.91 18.65
N GLN A 40 13.67 10.36 18.30
CA GLN A 40 13.59 8.97 17.86
C GLN A 40 13.97 8.89 16.38
N ALA A 41 14.96 8.05 16.09
CA ALA A 41 15.36 7.71 14.73
C ALA A 41 14.12 7.32 13.91
N GLY A 42 13.99 7.91 12.72
CA GLY A 42 12.83 7.72 11.85
C GLY A 42 12.61 6.25 11.52
N LYS A 43 11.43 5.71 11.87
CA LYS A 43 11.06 4.32 11.53
C LYS A 43 11.03 4.15 10.01
N ARG A 44 11.43 2.98 9.52
CA ARG A 44 11.30 2.61 8.11
C ARG A 44 9.95 1.97 7.86
N ILE A 45 9.26 2.39 6.81
CA ILE A 45 7.98 1.82 6.38
C ILE A 45 8.01 1.45 4.90
N LYS A 46 7.23 0.45 4.50
CA LYS A 46 6.98 0.18 3.07
C LYS A 46 5.93 1.15 2.55
N ILE A 47 6.24 1.83 1.46
CA ILE A 47 5.35 2.80 0.83
C ILE A 47 5.37 2.63 -0.70
N CYS A 48 4.26 2.96 -1.37
CA CYS A 48 4.17 2.90 -2.82
C CYS A 48 5.10 3.92 -3.50
N THR A 49 5.68 3.61 -4.66
CA THR A 49 6.58 4.54 -5.38
C THR A 49 5.93 5.86 -5.75
N ARG A 50 4.63 5.87 -6.11
CA ARG A 50 3.88 7.12 -6.37
C ARG A 50 3.83 8.00 -5.13
N CYS A 51 3.57 7.39 -3.98
CA CYS A 51 3.46 8.03 -2.68
C CYS A 51 4.82 8.58 -2.23
N LEU A 52 5.90 7.83 -2.50
CA LEU A 52 7.29 8.20 -2.26
C LEU A 52 7.66 9.43 -3.10
N LYS A 53 7.36 9.41 -4.40
CA LYS A 53 7.56 10.55 -5.31
C LYS A 53 6.79 11.80 -4.88
N SER A 54 5.59 11.63 -4.33
CA SER A 54 4.77 12.73 -3.79
C SER A 54 5.13 13.14 -2.35
N ASN A 55 6.22 12.61 -1.78
CA ASN A 55 6.69 12.95 -0.43
C ASN A 55 5.65 12.76 0.69
N LYS A 56 4.67 11.87 0.52
CA LYS A 56 3.61 11.63 1.51
C LYS A 56 4.12 11.06 2.84
N HIS A 57 5.29 10.42 2.83
CA HIS A 57 5.93 9.92 4.03
C HIS A 57 6.54 11.04 4.90
N LEU A 58 6.67 12.24 4.35
CA LEU A 58 7.19 13.43 5.05
C LEU A 58 6.07 14.33 5.59
N THR A 59 4.86 14.25 5.02
CA THR A 59 3.74 15.13 5.41
C THR A 59 3.25 14.81 6.80
N GLN A 60 3.36 15.78 7.71
CA GLN A 60 2.91 15.67 9.07
C GLN A 60 1.38 15.85 9.11
N VAL A 61 0.61 14.76 9.09
CA VAL A 61 -0.77 14.83 9.53
C VAL A 61 -0.73 15.05 11.04
N VAL A 62 -0.69 16.32 11.45
CA VAL A 62 -1.01 16.71 12.81
C VAL A 62 -2.47 16.30 12.97
N SER A 63 -2.70 15.14 13.56
CA SER A 63 -4.03 14.76 14.01
C SER A 63 -4.35 15.72 15.15
N LYS A 64 -4.92 16.89 14.80
CA LYS A 64 -5.56 17.78 15.76
C LYS A 64 -6.70 16.95 16.36
N LYS A 65 -6.45 16.40 17.55
CA LYS A 65 -7.56 16.05 18.45
C LYS A 65 -8.23 17.37 18.79
N LEU A 66 -9.42 17.57 18.22
CA LEU A 66 -10.41 18.51 18.75
C LEU A 66 -10.88 17.99 20.11
#